data_AF-A0A8S3TX40-F1
#
_entry.id   AF-A0A8S3TX40-F1
#
_cell.length_a   1.000
_cell.length_b   1.000
_cell.length_c   1.000
_cell.angle_alpha   90.00
_cell.angle_beta   90.00
_cell.angle_gamma   90.00
#
_symmetry.space_group_name_H-M   'P 1'
#
loop_
_entity.id
_entity.type
_entity.pdbx_description
1 polymer ?
#
loop_
_entity_poly.entity_id
_entity_poly.type
_entity_poly.pdbx_seq_one_letter_code
_entity_poly.pdbx_strand_id
1 'polypeptide(L)'
;MFCRETLKDIEGIQGRCLVITSDGRNGQAQRILGLNDFSEQYSCGAFGTVAAVERADLREIPTPEIRVHNLNFDLSAYGGSAPEANGTPGFSLKIFGNSKHRFISLAIAKCDLPVVKALRTILDRAMMRNIFLKCFNTYKLSSEPLLSESYALNHMKYSPRLFEIKLSQRSETVAYFDDCDMFVLAEGEAAAFLNFHTGLDINPAIRGLTSLGRFIEMITVADTEHAVSNALMYKMKHSEQLFRDFVKNGIREYMLT
;
A
#
# COMPACT_ATOMS: atom_id res chain seq x y z
N MET A 1 -13.95 -11.48 -15.52
CA MET A 1 -13.78 -11.86 -14.10
C MET A 1 -13.25 -13.28 -14.10
N PHE A 2 -12.16 -13.56 -13.38
CA PHE A 2 -11.61 -14.92 -13.32
C PHE A 2 -12.61 -15.84 -12.63
N CYS A 3 -12.92 -16.99 -13.24
CA CYS A 3 -13.94 -17.92 -12.74
C CYS A 3 -13.49 -19.37 -12.94
N ARG A 4 -14.30 -20.32 -12.44
CA ARG A 4 -14.01 -21.75 -12.56
C ARG A 4 -13.97 -22.25 -14.00
N GLU A 5 -14.64 -21.60 -14.94
CA GLU A 5 -14.59 -21.97 -16.36
C GLU A 5 -13.22 -21.64 -16.93
N THR A 6 -12.68 -20.45 -16.63
CA THR A 6 -11.31 -20.06 -17.01
C THR A 6 -10.25 -20.99 -16.42
N LEU A 7 -10.48 -21.50 -15.21
CA LEU A 7 -9.57 -22.48 -14.60
C LEU A 7 -9.49 -23.77 -15.42
N LYS A 8 -10.63 -24.27 -15.93
CA LYS A 8 -10.65 -25.47 -16.79
C LYS A 8 -9.87 -25.27 -18.09
N ASP A 9 -9.95 -24.07 -18.66
CA ASP A 9 -9.20 -23.73 -19.87
C ASP A 9 -7.68 -23.77 -19.59
N ILE A 10 -7.26 -23.32 -18.41
CA ILE A 10 -5.85 -23.32 -17.98
C ILE A 10 -5.38 -24.75 -17.67
N GLU A 11 -6.18 -25.54 -16.94
CA GLU A 11 -5.90 -26.95 -16.65
C GLU A 11 -5.84 -27.82 -17.92
N GLY A 12 -6.46 -27.36 -19.01
CA GLY A 12 -6.40 -28.00 -20.33
C GLY A 12 -5.14 -27.67 -21.14
N ILE A 13 -4.27 -26.76 -20.67
CA ILE A 13 -3.01 -26.44 -21.34
C ILE A 13 -2.05 -27.62 -21.21
N GLN A 14 -1.50 -28.09 -22.33
CA GLN A 14 -0.53 -29.19 -22.31
C GLN A 14 0.84 -28.73 -21.83
N GLY A 15 1.41 -29.49 -20.89
CA GLY A 15 2.73 -29.23 -20.32
C GLY A 15 2.70 -28.17 -19.23
N ARG A 16 3.90 -27.83 -18.74
CA ARG A 16 4.08 -26.93 -17.61
C ARG A 16 3.45 -25.56 -17.83
N CYS A 17 2.56 -25.18 -16.92
CA CYS A 17 1.89 -23.89 -16.93
C CYS A 17 2.38 -22.99 -15.80
N LEU A 18 2.53 -21.69 -16.08
CA LEU A 18 2.78 -20.66 -15.06
C LEU A 18 1.64 -19.65 -15.09
N VAL A 19 0.91 -19.57 -13.98
CA VAL A 19 -0.18 -18.60 -13.77
C VAL A 19 0.27 -17.54 -12.79
N ILE A 20 0.18 -16.27 -13.19
CA ILE A 20 0.51 -15.13 -12.35
C ILE A 20 -0.77 -14.36 -12.03
N THR A 21 -1.08 -14.24 -10.75
CA THR A 21 -2.24 -13.50 -10.24
C THR A 21 -1.82 -12.11 -9.76
N SER A 22 -2.54 -11.10 -10.23
CA SER A 22 -2.31 -9.67 -9.93
C SER A 22 -3.62 -8.88 -9.84
N ASP A 23 -4.71 -9.56 -9.46
CA ASP A 23 -6.07 -9.00 -9.38
C ASP A 23 -6.32 -8.14 -8.14
N GLY A 24 -5.25 -7.81 -7.41
CA GLY A 24 -5.23 -6.85 -6.31
C GLY A 24 -5.80 -7.40 -5.00
N ARG A 25 -5.90 -6.53 -3.99
CA ARG A 25 -6.32 -6.90 -2.63
C ARG A 25 -7.68 -7.63 -2.57
N ASN A 26 -8.62 -7.25 -3.43
CA ASN A 26 -9.98 -7.81 -3.44
C ASN A 26 -10.16 -8.88 -4.53
N GLY A 27 -9.05 -9.33 -5.11
CA GLY A 27 -8.99 -10.41 -6.09
C GLY A 27 -9.59 -11.71 -5.58
N GLN A 28 -10.04 -12.55 -6.52
CA GLN A 28 -10.56 -13.90 -6.24
C GLN A 28 -9.80 -14.98 -7.00
N ALA A 29 -8.94 -14.61 -7.95
CA ALA A 29 -8.23 -15.56 -8.81
C ALA A 29 -7.39 -16.52 -7.97
N GLN A 30 -6.70 -16.00 -6.97
CA GLN A 30 -5.82 -16.74 -6.07
C GLN A 30 -6.55 -17.86 -5.33
N ARG A 31 -7.72 -17.55 -4.77
CA ARG A 31 -8.58 -18.50 -4.07
C ARG A 31 -9.11 -19.58 -5.01
N ILE A 32 -9.49 -19.19 -6.23
CA ILE A 32 -9.96 -20.13 -7.26
C ILE A 32 -8.82 -21.06 -7.70
N LEU A 33 -7.60 -20.54 -7.79
CA LEU A 33 -6.38 -21.26 -8.12
C LEU A 33 -5.79 -22.04 -6.93
N GLY A 34 -6.46 -22.10 -5.79
CA GLY A 34 -6.07 -22.93 -4.65
C GLY A 34 -4.97 -22.36 -3.73
N LEU A 35 -4.55 -21.11 -3.91
CA LEU A 35 -3.64 -20.46 -2.95
C LEU A 35 -4.37 -20.16 -1.65
N ASN A 36 -3.73 -20.37 -0.50
CA ASN A 36 -4.31 -20.05 0.81
C ASN A 36 -4.54 -18.54 1.00
N ASP A 37 -5.74 -18.13 1.42
CA ASP A 37 -6.12 -16.73 1.66
C ASP A 37 -5.56 -16.12 2.96
N PHE A 38 -4.80 -16.89 3.74
CA PHE A 38 -4.20 -16.40 4.96
C PHE A 38 -3.16 -15.30 4.71
N SER A 39 -3.25 -14.22 5.49
CA SER A 39 -2.32 -13.09 5.44
C SER A 39 -1.88 -12.69 6.84
N GLU A 40 -0.59 -12.45 6.98
CA GLU A 40 0.03 -11.89 8.18
C GLU A 40 0.08 -10.37 8.10
N GLN A 41 0.01 -9.70 9.25
CA GLN A 41 0.09 -8.24 9.34
C GLN A 41 1.31 -7.80 10.11
N TYR A 42 2.11 -6.93 9.50
CA TYR A 42 3.32 -6.38 10.11
C TYR A 42 3.19 -4.87 10.29
N SER A 43 3.51 -4.38 11.48
CA SER A 43 3.59 -2.94 11.75
C SER A 43 4.80 -2.35 11.01
N CYS A 44 4.58 -1.25 10.29
CA CYS A 44 5.66 -0.52 9.62
C CYS A 44 6.28 0.57 10.49
N GLY A 45 6.03 0.55 11.81
CA GLY A 45 6.64 1.50 12.75
C GLY A 45 6.20 2.96 12.56
N ALA A 46 5.02 3.19 12.00
CA ALA A 46 4.49 4.52 11.73
C ALA A 46 2.97 4.60 11.93
N PHE A 47 2.48 5.81 12.20
CA PHE A 47 1.06 6.14 12.14
C PHE A 47 0.78 6.98 10.90
N GLY A 48 -0.40 6.77 10.30
CA GLY A 48 -0.81 7.45 9.09
C GLY A 48 -2.29 7.79 9.08
N THR A 49 -2.64 8.71 8.20
CA THR A 49 -4.02 9.04 7.83
C THR A 49 -4.05 9.51 6.39
N VAL A 50 -5.14 9.23 5.70
CA VAL A 50 -5.30 9.54 4.28
C VAL A 50 -6.60 10.25 4.01
N ALA A 51 -6.58 11.19 3.07
CA ALA A 51 -7.75 11.78 2.44
C ALA A 51 -7.64 11.68 0.92
N ALA A 52 -8.79 11.67 0.25
CA ALA A 52 -8.94 11.69 -1.18
C ALA A 52 -10.00 12.73 -1.55
N VAL A 53 -9.65 13.63 -2.46
CA VAL A 53 -10.54 14.66 -2.99
C VAL A 53 -10.77 14.40 -4.46
N GLU A 54 -12.02 14.42 -4.91
CA GLU A 54 -12.34 14.28 -6.33
C GLU A 54 -11.88 15.50 -7.13
N ARG A 55 -11.23 15.24 -8.27
CA ARG A 55 -10.76 16.24 -9.23
C ARG A 55 -11.79 16.37 -10.35
N ALA A 56 -12.83 17.16 -10.15
CA ALA A 56 -13.84 17.37 -11.19
C ALA A 56 -13.23 18.00 -12.46
N ASP A 57 -12.30 18.95 -12.29
CA ASP A 57 -11.89 19.88 -13.36
C ASP A 57 -10.52 19.56 -14.00
N LEU A 58 -9.73 18.63 -13.43
CA LEU A 58 -8.34 18.39 -13.84
C LEU A 58 -8.04 16.89 -14.07
N ARG A 59 -8.98 16.17 -14.68
CA ARG A 59 -8.91 14.70 -14.78
C ARG A 59 -7.77 14.16 -15.64
N GLU A 60 -7.27 14.95 -16.58
CA GLU A 60 -6.36 14.46 -17.62
C GLU A 60 -4.91 14.96 -17.48
N ILE A 61 -4.62 15.79 -16.48
CA ILE A 61 -3.28 16.37 -16.31
C ILE A 61 -2.57 15.66 -15.14
N PRO A 62 -1.50 14.87 -15.42
CA PRO A 62 -0.61 14.35 -14.39
C PRO A 62 -0.12 15.52 -13.54
N THR A 63 -0.42 15.48 -12.25
CA THR A 63 -0.09 16.57 -11.34
C THR A 63 1.03 16.12 -10.43
N PRO A 64 2.14 16.86 -10.37
CA PRO A 64 3.31 16.41 -9.65
C PRO A 64 2.98 16.16 -8.19
N GLU A 65 3.75 15.23 -7.63
CA GLU A 65 3.73 14.91 -6.22
C GLU A 65 4.36 16.05 -5.41
N ILE A 66 3.82 16.31 -4.23
CA ILE A 66 4.31 17.30 -3.28
C ILE A 66 4.68 16.56 -2.00
N ARG A 67 5.87 16.81 -1.47
CA ARG A 67 6.35 16.28 -0.19
C ARG A 67 6.74 17.42 0.74
N VAL A 68 6.30 17.32 1.99
CA VAL A 68 6.67 18.26 3.05
C VAL A 68 6.89 17.47 4.32
N HIS A 69 7.98 17.73 5.02
CA HIS A 69 8.34 17.01 6.24
C HIS A 69 8.36 17.94 7.43
N ASN A 70 8.40 17.35 8.63
CA ASN A 70 8.49 18.06 9.90
C ASN A 70 7.32 19.04 10.16
N LEU A 71 6.11 18.67 9.72
CA LEU A 71 4.90 19.43 10.01
C LEU A 71 4.48 19.25 11.47
N ASN A 72 4.25 20.36 12.16
CA ASN A 72 3.73 20.38 13.52
C ASN A 72 2.29 20.86 13.51
N PHE A 73 1.40 20.10 14.15
CA PHE A 73 0.02 20.49 14.34
C PHE A 73 -0.17 21.02 15.76
N ASP A 74 -0.48 22.30 15.87
CA ASP A 74 -0.88 22.89 17.13
C ASP A 74 -2.35 22.52 17.42
N LEU A 75 -2.54 21.60 18.36
CA LEU A 75 -3.84 21.18 18.88
C LEU A 75 -4.01 21.58 20.36
N SER A 76 -3.31 22.64 20.79
CA SER A 76 -3.35 23.16 22.17
C SER A 76 -4.76 23.51 22.65
N ALA A 77 -5.60 24.03 21.75
CA ALA A 77 -7.01 24.30 22.01
C ALA A 77 -7.83 23.04 22.39
N TYR A 78 -7.30 21.85 22.13
CA TYR A 78 -7.94 20.55 22.39
C TYR A 78 -7.20 19.74 23.46
N GLY A 79 -6.39 20.41 24.30
CA GLY A 79 -5.66 19.81 25.40
C GLY A 79 -4.31 19.17 25.01
N GLY A 80 -3.86 19.34 23.77
CA GLY A 80 -2.54 18.88 23.33
C GLY A 80 -1.48 19.98 23.50
N SER A 81 -0.72 19.97 24.60
CA SER A 81 0.42 20.88 24.75
C SER A 81 1.35 20.79 23.54
N ALA A 82 1.71 21.95 22.95
CA ALA A 82 2.67 22.01 21.86
C ALA A 82 4.02 21.43 22.34
N PRO A 83 4.56 20.37 21.73
CA PRO A 83 5.88 19.89 22.09
C PRO A 83 6.92 20.92 21.66
N GLU A 84 7.93 21.15 22.51
CA GLU A 84 9.10 21.95 22.15
C GLU A 84 9.76 21.38 20.89
N ALA A 85 10.15 22.27 19.97
CA ALA A 85 10.55 21.97 18.60
C ALA A 85 11.87 21.20 18.45
N ASN A 86 12.53 20.83 19.54
CA ASN A 86 13.87 20.23 19.50
C ASN A 86 13.79 18.71 19.53
N GLY A 87 13.92 18.09 18.35
CA GLY A 87 14.08 16.63 18.21
C GLY A 87 12.80 15.81 18.19
N THR A 88 11.63 16.43 18.22
CA THR A 88 10.34 15.72 18.10
C THR A 88 10.04 15.37 16.63
N PRO A 89 9.59 14.13 16.32
CA PRO A 89 9.24 13.77 14.96
C PRO A 89 8.01 14.56 14.53
N GLY A 90 8.12 15.32 13.45
CA GLY A 90 6.98 15.98 12.82
C GLY A 90 6.29 15.07 11.80
N PHE A 91 5.10 15.47 11.37
CA PHE A 91 4.39 14.78 10.31
C PHE A 91 5.05 15.02 8.96
N SER A 92 5.06 13.98 8.14
CA SER A 92 5.33 14.06 6.72
C SER A 92 4.02 14.09 5.97
N LEU A 93 3.88 15.04 5.07
CA LEU A 93 2.77 15.23 4.15
C LEU A 93 3.21 14.83 2.75
N LYS A 94 2.31 14.12 2.08
CA LYS A 94 2.44 13.80 0.67
C LYS A 94 1.13 14.07 -0.04
N ILE A 95 1.16 14.91 -1.07
CA ILE A 95 0.01 15.17 -1.95
C ILE A 95 0.34 14.62 -3.33
N PHE A 96 -0.47 13.66 -3.79
CA PHE A 96 -0.30 12.98 -5.07
C PHE A 96 -1.67 12.67 -5.64
N GLY A 97 -1.76 12.07 -6.83
CA GLY A 97 -3.06 11.81 -7.40
C GLY A 97 -3.01 10.98 -8.66
N ASN A 98 -4.19 10.53 -9.06
CA ASN A 98 -4.43 9.96 -10.37
C ASN A 98 -5.40 10.87 -11.16
N SER A 99 -5.97 10.35 -12.24
CA SER A 99 -6.93 11.06 -13.07
C SER A 99 -8.22 11.42 -12.35
N LYS A 100 -8.58 10.74 -11.25
CA LYS A 100 -9.86 10.97 -10.56
C LYS A 100 -9.70 11.66 -9.21
N HIS A 101 -8.66 11.32 -8.45
CA HIS A 101 -8.52 11.76 -7.07
C HIS A 101 -7.16 12.41 -6.83
N ARG A 102 -7.18 13.42 -5.96
CA ARG A 102 -6.00 13.97 -5.30
C ARG A 102 -5.96 13.40 -3.89
N PHE A 103 -4.93 12.62 -3.59
CA PHE A 103 -4.69 12.02 -2.30
C PHE A 103 -3.83 12.94 -1.45
N ILE A 104 -4.15 12.99 -0.16
CA ILE A 104 -3.43 13.71 0.87
C ILE A 104 -3.09 12.69 1.95
N SER A 105 -1.83 12.32 2.03
CA SER A 105 -1.33 11.35 3.00
C SER A 105 -0.52 12.09 4.05
N LEU A 106 -0.81 11.83 5.32
CA LEU A 106 -0.03 12.30 6.45
C LEU A 106 0.50 11.09 7.20
N ALA A 107 1.78 11.09 7.54
CA ALA A 107 2.41 10.04 8.32
C ALA A 107 3.39 10.60 9.33
N ILE A 108 3.62 9.86 10.40
CA ILE A 108 4.60 10.16 11.43
C ILE A 108 5.21 8.86 11.92
N ALA A 109 6.52 8.86 12.21
CA ALA A 109 7.15 7.73 12.87
C ALA A 109 6.42 7.42 14.20
N LYS A 110 6.33 6.15 14.56
CA LYS A 110 5.66 5.72 15.79
C LYS A 110 6.32 6.41 16.98
N CYS A 111 5.52 7.18 17.71
CA CYS A 111 5.95 7.97 18.86
C CYS A 111 4.79 8.15 19.85
N ASP A 112 5.12 8.59 21.06
CA ASP A 112 4.17 8.75 22.17
C ASP A 112 3.74 10.19 22.42
N LEU A 113 3.86 11.05 21.40
CA LEU A 113 3.47 12.46 21.50
C LEU A 113 1.97 12.59 21.82
N PRO A 114 1.58 13.53 22.73
CA PRO A 114 0.18 13.75 23.08
C PRO A 114 -0.73 14.02 21.88
N VAL A 115 -0.24 14.80 20.91
CA VAL A 115 -0.94 15.09 19.65
C VAL A 115 -1.26 13.82 18.85
N VAL A 116 -0.31 12.88 18.78
CA VAL A 116 -0.50 11.60 18.08
C VAL A 116 -1.50 10.73 18.84
N LYS A 117 -1.45 10.71 20.17
CA LYS A 117 -2.43 9.99 21.00
C LYS A 117 -3.84 10.56 20.76
N ALA A 118 -4.00 11.88 20.80
CA ALA A 118 -5.29 12.54 20.56
C ALA A 118 -5.86 12.24 19.17
N LEU A 119 -5.03 12.30 18.13
CA LEU A 119 -5.39 11.97 16.75
C LEU A 119 -5.73 10.50 16.53
N ARG A 120 -5.32 9.59 17.42
CA ARG A 120 -5.69 8.16 17.37
C ARG A 120 -7.02 7.87 18.07
N THR A 121 -7.36 8.59 19.13
CA THR A 121 -8.44 8.18 20.06
C THR A 121 -9.63 9.12 20.13
N ILE A 122 -9.43 10.43 20.17
CA ILE A 122 -10.42 11.38 20.73
C ILE A 122 -10.97 12.37 19.71
N LEU A 123 -10.25 12.66 18.63
CA LEU A 123 -10.60 13.81 17.79
C LEU A 123 -11.85 13.61 16.92
N ASP A 124 -12.63 14.69 16.82
CA ASP A 124 -13.83 14.79 15.99
C ASP A 124 -13.48 14.61 14.51
N ARG A 125 -14.37 13.98 13.75
CA ARG A 125 -14.28 13.86 12.29
C ARG A 125 -14.10 15.21 11.63
N ALA A 126 -14.72 16.27 12.15
CA ALA A 126 -14.56 17.62 11.60
C ALA A 126 -13.11 18.13 11.70
N MET A 127 -12.40 17.80 12.79
CA MET A 127 -11.00 18.19 12.97
C MET A 127 -10.10 17.57 11.91
N MET A 128 -10.21 16.26 11.69
CA MET A 128 -9.39 15.58 10.68
C MET A 128 -9.61 16.16 9.28
N ARG A 129 -10.87 16.46 8.92
CA ARG A 129 -11.17 17.15 7.67
C ARG A 129 -10.48 18.50 7.60
N ASN A 130 -10.52 19.29 8.67
CA ASN A 130 -9.89 20.62 8.72
C ASN A 130 -8.36 20.53 8.62
N ILE A 131 -7.73 19.53 9.22
CA ILE A 131 -6.29 19.25 9.05
C ILE A 131 -5.99 19.00 7.57
N PHE A 132 -6.71 18.08 6.91
CA PHE A 132 -6.51 17.78 5.49
C PHE A 132 -6.76 19.00 4.60
N LEU A 133 -7.84 19.73 4.86
CA LEU A 133 -8.19 20.96 4.15
C LEU A 133 -7.08 22.00 4.25
N LYS A 134 -6.57 22.23 5.47
CA LYS A 134 -5.49 23.18 5.73
C LYS A 134 -4.19 22.73 5.07
N CYS A 135 -3.81 21.46 5.21
CA CYS A 135 -2.63 20.91 4.54
C CYS A 135 -2.71 21.07 3.03
N PHE A 136 -3.84 20.71 2.41
CA PHE A 136 -4.01 20.88 0.97
C PHE A 136 -3.90 22.35 0.56
N ASN A 137 -4.69 23.24 1.14
CA ASN A 137 -4.72 24.65 0.76
C ASN A 137 -3.39 25.38 0.99
N THR A 138 -2.59 24.90 1.95
CA THR A 138 -1.27 25.48 2.24
C THR A 138 -0.21 25.03 1.23
N TYR A 139 -0.25 23.77 0.79
CA TYR A 139 0.83 23.16 0.00
C TYR A 139 0.47 22.79 -1.44
N LYS A 140 -0.80 22.94 -1.86
CA LYS A 140 -1.24 22.71 -3.24
C LYS A 140 -0.40 23.52 -4.23
N LEU A 141 -0.42 23.10 -5.48
CA LEU A 141 0.18 23.88 -6.56
C LEU A 141 -0.61 25.19 -6.79
N SER A 142 0.05 26.16 -7.42
CA SER A 142 -0.59 27.41 -7.82
C SER A 142 -1.73 27.19 -8.82
N SER A 143 -1.63 26.15 -9.66
CA SER A 143 -2.65 25.75 -10.64
C SER A 143 -3.86 25.03 -10.02
N GLU A 144 -3.74 24.52 -8.80
CA GLU A 144 -4.86 23.85 -8.12
C GLU A 144 -5.75 24.89 -7.42
N PRO A 145 -7.10 24.78 -7.48
CA PRO A 145 -7.98 25.70 -6.76
C PRO A 145 -7.90 25.47 -5.25
N LEU A 146 -8.27 26.48 -4.46
CA LEU A 146 -8.49 26.31 -3.02
C LEU A 146 -9.71 25.42 -2.80
N LEU A 147 -9.58 24.44 -1.91
CA LEU A 147 -10.70 23.68 -1.42
C LEU A 147 -11.47 24.52 -0.39
N SER A 148 -12.77 24.69 -0.60
CA SER A 148 -13.66 25.28 0.40
C SER A 148 -14.09 24.22 1.42
N GLU A 149 -14.53 24.65 2.60
CA GLU A 149 -15.11 23.75 3.61
C GLU A 149 -16.36 23.03 3.09
N SER A 150 -17.22 23.74 2.35
CA SER A 150 -18.45 23.18 1.77
C SER A 150 -18.16 22.12 0.71
N TYR A 151 -17.10 22.31 -0.10
CA TYR A 151 -16.68 21.30 -1.06
C TYR A 151 -16.07 20.09 -0.37
N ALA A 152 -15.17 20.31 0.61
CA ALA A 152 -14.55 19.23 1.37
C ALA A 152 -15.60 18.37 2.12
N LEU A 153 -16.67 18.98 2.62
CA LEU A 153 -17.76 18.25 3.28
C LEU A 153 -18.41 17.19 2.37
N ASN A 154 -18.57 17.50 1.08
CA ASN A 154 -19.30 16.65 0.14
C ASN A 154 -18.39 15.76 -0.73
N HIS A 155 -17.14 16.18 -0.95
CA HIS A 155 -16.25 15.56 -1.95
C HIS A 155 -14.91 15.07 -1.39
N MET A 156 -14.62 15.28 -0.10
CA MET A 156 -13.44 14.71 0.55
C MET A 156 -13.81 13.45 1.31
N LYS A 157 -13.23 12.31 0.91
CA LYS A 157 -13.23 11.10 1.72
C LYS A 157 -11.95 11.07 2.53
N TYR A 158 -12.05 10.84 3.83
CA TYR A 158 -10.87 10.87 4.69
C TYR A 158 -10.97 9.90 5.85
N SER A 159 -9.81 9.55 6.37
CA SER A 159 -9.68 8.72 7.56
C SER A 159 -10.00 9.57 8.80
N PRO A 160 -10.95 9.16 9.66
CA PRO A 160 -11.42 9.99 10.77
C PRO A 160 -10.45 10.03 11.96
N ARG A 161 -9.34 9.28 11.89
CA ARG A 161 -8.30 9.20 12.92
C ARG A 161 -6.98 8.72 12.30
N LEU A 162 -5.90 8.87 13.04
CA LEU A 162 -4.66 8.16 12.76
C LEU A 162 -4.84 6.65 12.98
N PHE A 163 -4.23 5.86 12.11
CA PHE A 163 -4.13 4.42 12.24
C PHE A 163 -2.69 3.97 12.13
N GLU A 164 -2.37 2.80 12.67
CA GLU A 164 -1.05 2.19 12.48
C GLU A 164 -0.91 1.74 11.03
N ILE A 165 0.18 2.16 10.38
CA ILE A 165 0.50 1.72 9.03
C ILE A 165 1.00 0.27 9.12
N LYS A 166 0.32 -0.62 8.40
CA LYS A 166 0.60 -2.05 8.39
C LYS A 166 0.70 -2.57 6.96
N LEU A 167 1.68 -3.44 6.76
CA LEU A 167 1.78 -4.29 5.58
C LEU A 167 1.04 -5.60 5.84
N SER A 168 0.10 -5.95 4.99
CA SER A 168 -0.52 -7.28 4.97
C SER A 168 0.17 -8.10 3.90
N GLN A 169 0.70 -9.26 4.26
CA GLN A 169 1.43 -10.17 3.38
C GLN A 169 0.77 -11.54 3.38
N ARG A 170 0.53 -12.11 2.21
CA ARG A 170 0.05 -13.49 2.07
C ARG A 170 1.11 -14.48 2.53
N SER A 171 0.73 -15.51 3.29
CA SER A 171 1.69 -16.54 3.74
C SER A 171 2.23 -17.37 2.59
N GLU A 172 1.37 -17.67 1.61
CA GLU A 172 1.71 -18.42 0.41
C GLU A 172 1.58 -17.52 -0.82
N THR A 173 2.71 -17.13 -1.41
CA THR A 173 2.76 -16.35 -2.65
C THR A 173 3.08 -17.19 -3.88
N VAL A 174 3.38 -18.48 -3.69
CA VAL A 174 3.74 -19.41 -4.76
C VAL A 174 3.33 -20.82 -4.38
N ALA A 175 2.78 -21.57 -5.34
CA ALA A 175 2.44 -22.99 -5.18
C ALA A 175 2.63 -23.76 -6.49
N TYR A 176 2.74 -25.08 -6.38
CA TYR A 176 2.76 -26.02 -7.50
C TYR A 176 1.64 -27.05 -7.32
N PHE A 177 0.89 -27.29 -8.39
CA PHE A 177 -0.19 -28.26 -8.47
C PHE A 177 0.22 -29.38 -9.43
N ASP A 178 0.51 -30.55 -8.87
CA ASP A 178 1.10 -31.67 -9.61
C ASP A 178 0.14 -32.28 -10.63
N ASP A 179 -1.14 -32.39 -10.29
CA ASP A 179 -2.19 -32.97 -11.15
C ASP A 179 -2.30 -32.27 -12.52
N CYS A 180 -1.89 -31.00 -12.61
CA CYS A 180 -1.96 -30.18 -13.82
C CYS A 180 -0.62 -29.53 -14.20
N ASP A 181 0.51 -29.96 -13.62
CA ASP A 181 1.86 -29.37 -13.83
C ASP A 181 1.85 -27.83 -13.85
N MET A 182 1.15 -27.24 -12.86
CA MET A 182 0.84 -25.81 -12.84
C MET A 182 1.52 -25.11 -11.65
N PHE A 183 2.28 -24.06 -11.95
CA PHE A 183 2.79 -23.11 -10.97
C PHE A 183 1.85 -21.91 -10.86
N VAL A 184 1.47 -21.54 -9.64
CA VAL A 184 0.64 -20.37 -9.38
C VAL A 184 1.41 -19.38 -8.51
N LEU A 185 1.49 -18.12 -8.95
CA LEU A 185 2.15 -17.04 -8.25
C LEU A 185 1.17 -15.91 -7.93
N ALA A 186 1.33 -15.34 -6.75
CA ALA A 186 0.75 -14.06 -6.38
C ALA A 186 1.81 -12.97 -6.51
N GLU A 187 1.47 -11.88 -7.21
CA GLU A 187 2.35 -10.72 -7.38
C GLU A 187 1.62 -9.41 -7.09
N GLY A 188 2.41 -8.38 -6.76
CA GLY A 188 1.91 -7.06 -6.43
C GLY A 188 0.93 -7.06 -5.24
N GLU A 189 -0.16 -6.32 -5.37
CA GLU A 189 -1.17 -6.20 -4.29
C GLU A 189 -1.85 -7.53 -3.94
N ALA A 190 -1.81 -8.51 -4.85
CA ALA A 190 -2.31 -9.86 -4.60
C ALA A 190 -1.38 -10.61 -3.62
N ALA A 191 -0.08 -10.30 -3.60
CA ALA A 191 0.88 -10.88 -2.68
C ALA A 191 0.98 -10.12 -1.36
N ALA A 192 1.03 -8.79 -1.42
CA ALA A 192 1.07 -7.94 -0.24
C ALA A 192 0.57 -6.53 -0.53
N PHE A 193 -0.10 -5.90 0.44
CA PHE A 193 -0.62 -4.55 0.31
C PHE A 193 -0.53 -3.76 1.61
N LEU A 194 -0.52 -2.43 1.50
CA LEU A 194 -0.56 -1.52 2.64
C LEU A 194 -1.98 -1.08 2.94
N ASN A 195 -2.26 -0.82 4.22
CA ASN A 195 -3.48 -0.11 4.63
C ASN A 195 -3.35 1.43 4.50
N PHE A 196 -2.31 1.91 3.83
CA PHE A 196 -1.94 3.31 3.66
C PHE A 196 -1.51 3.55 2.22
N HIS A 197 -1.73 4.75 1.69
CA HIS A 197 -1.32 5.11 0.34
C HIS A 197 -0.05 5.96 0.38
N THR A 198 1.06 5.39 -0.07
CA THR A 198 2.32 6.11 -0.21
C THR A 198 2.43 6.81 -1.56
N GLY A 199 1.57 6.48 -2.53
CA GLY A 199 1.71 6.96 -3.91
C GLY A 199 2.88 6.29 -4.66
N LEU A 200 3.62 5.40 -4.00
CA LEU A 200 4.69 4.57 -4.54
C LEU A 200 4.42 3.08 -4.25
N ASP A 201 3.15 2.74 -4.00
CA ASP A 201 2.72 1.39 -3.60
C ASP A 201 2.97 0.35 -4.71
N ILE A 202 3.19 0.80 -5.95
CA ILE A 202 3.60 -0.03 -7.09
C ILE A 202 5.09 -0.42 -7.06
N ASN A 203 5.94 0.34 -6.37
CA ASN A 203 7.39 0.08 -6.36
C ASN A 203 7.73 -1.28 -5.74
N PRO A 204 7.17 -1.67 -4.57
CA PRO A 204 7.37 -3.02 -4.02
C PRO A 204 6.89 -4.11 -4.98
N ALA A 205 5.78 -3.90 -5.68
CA ALA A 205 5.26 -4.85 -6.66
C ALA A 205 6.25 -5.06 -7.83
N ILE A 206 6.80 -3.98 -8.38
CA ILE A 206 7.81 -4.06 -9.45
C ILE A 206 9.08 -4.76 -8.95
N ARG A 207 9.53 -4.46 -7.73
CA ARG A 207 10.68 -5.14 -7.12
C ARG A 207 10.43 -6.66 -7.01
N GLY A 208 9.21 -7.10 -6.72
CA GLY A 208 8.83 -8.52 -6.65
C GLY A 208 9.03 -9.29 -7.97
N LEU A 209 8.82 -8.60 -9.09
CA LEU A 209 8.99 -9.18 -10.43
C LEU A 209 10.46 -9.44 -10.81
N THR A 210 11.42 -8.87 -10.09
CA THR A 210 12.86 -9.03 -10.42
C THR A 210 13.35 -10.47 -10.31
N SER A 211 12.70 -11.29 -9.49
CA SER A 211 12.98 -12.74 -9.35
C SER A 211 12.36 -13.61 -10.44
N LEU A 212 11.43 -13.06 -11.24
CA LEU A 212 10.57 -13.85 -12.10
C LEU A 212 11.34 -14.55 -13.23
N GLY A 213 12.30 -13.87 -13.86
CA GLY A 213 13.10 -14.46 -14.94
C GLY A 213 13.85 -15.72 -14.48
N ARG A 214 14.54 -15.62 -13.34
CA ARG A 214 15.25 -16.77 -12.76
C ARG A 214 14.30 -17.88 -12.31
N PHE A 215 13.16 -17.52 -11.73
CA PHE A 215 12.15 -18.50 -11.34
C PHE A 215 11.63 -19.29 -12.55
N ILE A 216 11.33 -18.60 -13.67
CA ILE A 216 10.91 -19.23 -14.93
C ILE A 216 11.97 -20.21 -15.43
N GLU A 217 13.24 -19.81 -15.44
CA GLU A 217 14.35 -20.71 -15.82
C GLU A 217 14.36 -21.97 -14.94
N MET A 218 14.23 -21.81 -13.63
CA MET A 218 14.25 -22.94 -12.68
C MET A 218 13.08 -23.89 -12.91
N ILE A 219 11.86 -23.38 -13.05
CA ILE A 219 10.69 -24.25 -13.28
C ILE A 219 10.70 -24.86 -14.67
N THR A 220 11.32 -24.25 -15.68
CA THR A 220 11.33 -24.82 -17.04
C THR A 220 12.08 -26.15 -17.09
N VAL A 221 13.14 -26.29 -16.28
CA VAL A 221 13.99 -27.49 -16.23
C VAL A 221 13.74 -28.37 -15.00
N ALA A 222 12.73 -28.05 -14.18
CA ALA A 222 12.43 -28.81 -12.97
C ALA A 222 11.75 -30.15 -13.30
N ASP A 223 12.52 -31.21 -13.40
CA ASP A 223 12.06 -32.57 -13.73
C ASP A 223 11.87 -33.47 -12.50
N THR A 224 12.25 -32.99 -11.32
CA THR A 224 12.15 -33.70 -10.04
C THR A 224 11.43 -32.86 -9.00
N GLU A 225 10.76 -33.51 -8.05
CA GLU A 225 10.13 -32.85 -6.89
C GLU A 225 11.12 -31.94 -6.14
N HIS A 226 12.37 -32.36 -6.04
CA HIS A 226 13.43 -31.58 -5.43
C HIS A 226 13.72 -30.29 -6.23
N ALA A 227 13.77 -30.35 -7.56
CA ALA A 227 13.95 -29.17 -8.40
C ALA A 227 12.76 -28.20 -8.30
N VAL A 228 11.53 -28.74 -8.28
CA VAL A 228 10.29 -27.97 -8.07
C VAL A 228 10.34 -27.27 -6.71
N SER A 229 10.62 -28.00 -5.64
CA SER A 229 10.73 -27.47 -4.28
C SER A 229 11.77 -26.34 -4.18
N ASN A 230 12.92 -26.50 -4.83
CA ASN A 230 13.94 -25.45 -4.88
C ASN A 230 13.47 -24.18 -5.59
N ALA A 231 12.70 -24.31 -6.68
CA ALA A 231 12.13 -23.16 -7.38
C ALA A 231 11.10 -22.42 -6.51
N LEU A 232 10.21 -23.16 -5.84
CA LEU A 232 9.22 -22.60 -4.91
C LEU A 232 9.92 -21.86 -3.75
N MET A 233 10.90 -22.51 -3.12
CA MET A 233 11.69 -21.91 -2.04
C MET A 233 12.45 -20.66 -2.48
N TYR A 234 13.01 -20.65 -3.69
CA TYR A 234 13.67 -19.47 -4.24
C TYR A 234 12.70 -18.28 -4.29
N LYS A 235 11.49 -18.49 -4.84
CA LYS A 235 10.49 -17.44 -4.98
C LYS A 235 9.93 -16.98 -3.63
N MET A 236 9.67 -17.91 -2.72
CA MET A 236 9.19 -17.60 -1.38
C MET A 236 10.20 -16.76 -0.59
N LYS A 237 11.49 -17.17 -0.57
CA LYS A 237 12.57 -16.43 0.10
C LYS A 237 12.74 -15.01 -0.45
N HIS A 238 12.67 -14.85 -1.77
CA HIS A 238 12.76 -13.53 -2.39
C HIS A 238 11.60 -12.64 -1.93
N SER A 239 10.37 -13.15 -1.95
CA SER A 239 9.17 -12.41 -1.53
C SER A 239 9.28 -11.99 -0.06
N GLU A 240 9.62 -12.92 0.83
CA GLU A 240 9.82 -12.62 2.24
C GLU A 240 10.92 -11.58 2.49
N GLN A 241 12.04 -11.64 1.77
CA GLN A 241 13.11 -10.67 1.92
C GLN A 241 12.65 -9.27 1.53
N LEU A 242 11.92 -9.16 0.43
CA LEU A 242 11.35 -7.90 -0.04
C LEU A 242 10.39 -7.30 0.99
N PHE A 243 9.50 -8.11 1.55
CA PHE A 243 8.53 -7.63 2.55
C PHE A 243 9.20 -7.27 3.88
N ARG A 244 10.20 -8.05 4.32
CA ARG A 244 11.02 -7.70 5.50
C ARG A 244 11.76 -6.38 5.32
N ASP A 245 12.35 -6.15 4.15
CA ASP A 245 13.00 -4.88 3.83
C ASP A 245 11.99 -3.73 3.82
N PHE A 246 10.82 -3.94 3.19
CA PHE A 246 9.76 -2.93 3.17
C PHE A 246 9.26 -2.57 4.57
N VAL A 247 9.01 -3.55 5.44
CA VAL A 247 8.57 -3.30 6.82
C VAL A 247 9.58 -2.45 7.59
N LYS A 248 10.87 -2.66 7.33
CA LYS A 248 11.96 -1.94 8.01
C LYS A 248 12.20 -0.53 7.45
N ASN A 249 12.17 -0.39 6.12
CA ASN A 249 12.68 0.78 5.43
C ASN A 249 11.66 1.48 4.52
N GLY A 250 10.63 0.77 4.06
CA GLY A 250 9.72 1.22 3.01
C GLY A 250 8.96 2.50 3.37
N ILE A 251 8.30 2.55 4.53
CA ILE A 251 7.59 3.78 4.96
C ILE A 251 8.56 4.94 5.18
N ARG A 252 9.77 4.65 5.66
CA ARG A 252 10.79 5.69 5.81
C ARG A 252 11.16 6.28 4.45
N GLU A 253 11.53 5.44 3.49
CA GLU A 253 11.95 5.81 2.13
C GLU A 253 10.83 6.51 1.34
N TYR A 254 9.60 6.01 1.43
CA TYR A 254 8.51 6.45 0.55
C TYR A 254 7.66 7.59 1.11
N MET A 255 7.75 7.84 2.42
CA MET A 255 6.87 8.78 3.10
C MET A 255 7.59 9.72 4.06
N LEU A 256 8.60 9.26 4.81
CA LEU A 256 9.22 10.07 5.88
C LEU A 256 10.52 10.77 5.47
N THR A 257 11.00 10.55 4.24
CA THR A 257 12.21 11.17 3.67
C THR A 257 11.95 11.82 2.31
#